data_AF-A0A0G2DZC0-F1
#
_entry.id   AF-A0A0G2DZC0-F1
#
_cell.length_a   1.000
_cell.length_b   1.000
_cell.length_c   1.000
_cell.angle_alpha   90.00
_cell.angle_beta   90.00
_cell.angle_gamma   90.00
#
_symmetry.space_group_name_H-M   'P 1'
#
loop_
_entity.id
_entity.type
_entity.pdbx_description
1 polymer ?
#
loop_
_entity_poly.entity_id
_entity_poly.type
_entity_poly.pdbx_seq_one_letter_code
_entity_poly.pdbx_strand_id
1 'polypeptide(L)'
;MSVNATFFLSTTEDKCVYNGASIDASGLTTNGNLCAYVEGMNRVWACSAPDRVCWSWDQACKGGDATTPDDSQNYCSSNGAEWCCSKADECTRTPGQINICWGLWRNPTYNMTDAEALLYNQEHYSALPFGILFCQCRRGVSLGVGKLVVIIIIIIIIIIAFDT
;
A
#
# COMPACT_ATOMS: atom_id res chain seq x y z
N MET A 1 8.34 6.86 -18.28
CA MET A 1 8.20 5.40 -18.13
C MET A 1 7.17 5.17 -17.05
N SER A 2 6.11 4.41 -17.31
CA SER A 2 5.12 4.10 -16.28
C SER A 2 5.69 3.00 -15.39
N VAL A 3 5.94 3.31 -14.12
CA VAL A 3 6.37 2.33 -13.12
C VAL A 3 5.13 1.61 -12.62
N ASN A 4 5.14 0.28 -12.67
CA ASN A 4 4.03 -0.54 -12.20
C ASN A 4 4.16 -0.71 -10.68
N ALA A 5 3.32 0.00 -9.93
CA ALA A 5 3.31 -0.04 -8.47
C ALA A 5 2.18 -0.98 -7.99
N THR A 6 2.54 -1.95 -7.16
CA THR A 6 1.60 -2.85 -6.51
C THR A 6 1.18 -2.27 -5.17
N PHE A 7 -0.11 -1.98 -5.03
CA PHE A 7 -0.66 -1.44 -3.79
C PHE A 7 -1.07 -2.56 -2.82
N PHE A 8 -0.86 -2.34 -1.54
CA PHE A 8 -1.17 -3.29 -0.48
C PHE A 8 -1.47 -2.57 0.83
N LEU A 9 -2.19 -3.24 1.73
CA LEU A 9 -2.41 -2.75 3.09
C LEU A 9 -1.25 -3.15 3.98
N SER A 10 -0.76 -2.22 4.80
CA SER A 10 0.20 -2.61 5.82
C SER A 10 -0.46 -3.39 6.95
N THR A 11 0.27 -4.33 7.51
CA THR A 11 -0.10 -5.06 8.73
C THR A 11 0.60 -4.51 9.96
N THR A 12 1.54 -3.58 9.78
CA THR A 12 2.36 -3.02 10.85
C THR A 12 2.00 -1.55 11.04
N GLU A 13 1.80 -1.16 12.30
CA GLU A 13 1.48 0.21 12.66
C GLU A 13 2.54 1.18 12.14
N ASP A 14 2.10 2.12 11.31
CA ASP A 14 2.88 3.25 10.79
C ASP A 14 4.15 2.83 10.02
N LYS A 15 4.09 1.66 9.39
CA LYS A 15 5.17 1.16 8.53
C LYS A 15 4.61 0.56 7.26
N CYS A 16 5.32 0.64 6.14
CA CYS A 16 5.09 -0.21 4.99
C CYS A 16 6.22 -1.21 4.90
N VAL A 17 5.94 -2.51 4.87
CA VAL A 17 6.94 -3.57 4.74
C VAL A 17 6.54 -4.53 3.62
N TYR A 18 7.41 -4.71 2.62
CA TYR A 18 7.20 -5.63 1.51
C TYR A 18 8.55 -6.19 1.04
N ASN A 19 8.69 -7.52 0.98
CA ASN A 19 9.86 -8.21 0.43
C ASN A 19 11.23 -7.70 0.96
N GLY A 20 11.29 -7.42 2.27
CA GLY A 20 12.50 -6.90 2.94
C GLY A 20 12.74 -5.40 2.79
N ALA A 21 11.97 -4.69 1.94
CA ALA A 21 11.96 -3.24 1.90
C ALA A 21 10.98 -2.69 2.95
N SER A 22 11.39 -1.64 3.66
CA SER A 22 10.54 -1.01 4.68
C SER A 22 10.67 0.50 4.70
N ILE A 23 9.57 1.17 5.05
CA ILE A 23 9.54 2.59 5.38
C ILE A 23 8.69 2.82 6.62
N ASP A 24 9.18 3.67 7.53
CA ASP A 24 8.42 4.20 8.64
C ASP A 24 7.68 5.47 8.20
N ALA A 25 6.38 5.52 8.42
CA ALA A 25 5.50 6.62 8.04
C ALA A 25 4.46 6.86 9.15
N SER A 26 4.76 7.82 10.02
CA SER A 26 3.88 8.18 11.13
C SER A 26 2.49 8.60 10.66
N GLY A 27 1.45 8.10 11.33
CA GLY A 27 0.04 8.36 10.99
C GLY A 27 -0.45 7.64 9.74
N LEU A 28 0.34 6.75 9.13
CA LEU A 28 -0.11 5.96 7.99
C LEU A 28 -1.31 5.07 8.36
N THR A 29 -1.30 4.48 9.56
CA THR A 29 -2.36 3.56 10.01
C THR A 29 -3.70 4.26 10.11
N THR A 30 -3.71 5.50 10.61
CA THR A 30 -4.91 6.33 10.71
C THR A 30 -5.34 6.84 9.34
N ASN A 31 -4.40 7.12 8.45
CA ASN A 31 -4.64 7.78 7.16
C ASN A 31 -4.88 6.79 6.00
N GLY A 32 -5.51 5.65 6.30
CA GLY A 32 -5.94 4.66 5.31
C GLY A 32 -5.01 3.45 5.14
N ASN A 33 -3.83 3.46 5.76
CA ASN A 33 -2.94 2.28 5.85
C ASN A 33 -2.53 1.67 4.50
N LEU A 34 -2.38 2.52 3.47
CA LEU A 34 -2.05 2.09 2.11
C LEU A 34 -0.57 2.26 1.82
N CYS A 35 0.00 1.22 1.23
CA CYS A 35 1.38 1.19 0.79
C CYS A 35 1.46 0.83 -0.69
N ALA A 36 2.53 1.24 -1.34
CA ALA A 36 2.87 0.84 -2.70
C ALA A 36 4.27 0.20 -2.72
N TYR A 37 4.43 -0.85 -3.53
CA TYR A 37 5.70 -1.53 -3.75
C TYR A 37 6.02 -1.58 -5.24
N VAL A 38 7.30 -1.43 -5.59
CA VAL A 38 7.77 -1.60 -6.98
C VAL A 38 8.83 -2.69 -7.02
N GLU A 39 8.49 -3.81 -7.65
CA GLU A 39 9.32 -5.02 -7.74
C GLU A 39 10.71 -4.75 -8.36
N GLY A 40 10.77 -3.94 -9.42
CA GLY A 40 12.03 -3.68 -10.13
C GLY A 40 13.09 -2.91 -9.32
N MET A 41 12.71 -2.27 -8.21
CA MET A 41 13.63 -1.48 -7.38
C MET A 41 13.71 -1.97 -5.93
N ASN A 42 12.89 -2.95 -5.57
CA ASN A 42 12.70 -3.41 -4.20
C ASN A 42 12.50 -2.24 -3.21
N ARG A 43 11.53 -1.37 -3.49
CA ARG A 43 11.27 -0.18 -2.68
C ARG A 43 9.78 -0.06 -2.37
N VAL A 44 9.49 0.57 -1.24
CA VAL A 44 8.13 0.83 -0.73
C VAL A 44 7.88 2.32 -0.56
N TRP A 45 6.63 2.71 -0.75
CA TRP A 45 6.10 4.07 -0.56
C TRP A 45 4.89 4.01 0.36
N ALA A 46 4.74 5.04 1.18
CA ALA A 46 3.55 5.29 1.99
C ALA A 46 2.56 6.15 1.19
N CYS A 47 1.30 5.74 1.16
CA CYS A 47 0.23 6.41 0.43
C CYS A 47 -0.85 6.89 1.41
N SER A 48 -0.52 7.90 2.22
CA SER A 48 -1.45 8.46 3.20
C SER A 48 -2.55 9.27 2.51
N ALA A 49 -3.80 9.07 2.91
CA ALA A 49 -4.87 10.03 2.60
C ALA A 49 -4.68 11.30 3.45
N PRO A 50 -5.10 12.49 2.97
CA PRO A 50 -5.70 12.77 1.67
C PRO A 50 -4.66 13.09 0.58
N ASP A 51 -3.38 12.77 0.80
CA ASP A 51 -2.29 13.23 -0.07
C ASP A 51 -2.43 12.73 -1.49
N ARG A 52 -2.03 13.59 -2.45
CA ARG A 52 -2.10 13.27 -3.88
C ARG A 52 -1.09 12.23 -4.32
N VAL A 53 0.03 12.17 -3.62
CA VAL A 53 1.22 11.42 -3.99
C VAL A 53 1.51 10.39 -2.91
N CYS A 54 2.06 9.25 -3.32
CA CYS A 54 2.72 8.37 -2.38
C CYS A 54 4.15 8.84 -2.21
N TRP A 55 4.70 8.72 -1.00
CA TRP A 55 6.04 9.22 -0.70
C TRP A 55 6.91 8.13 -0.08
N SER A 56 8.22 8.28 -0.28
CA SER A 56 9.25 7.46 0.35
C SER A 56 10.35 8.38 0.88
N TRP A 57 11.20 7.87 1.77
CA TRP A 57 12.40 8.59 2.21
C TRP A 57 13.39 8.76 1.04
N ASP A 58 14.50 9.44 1.27
CA ASP A 58 15.61 9.46 0.34
C ASP A 58 16.36 8.11 0.30
N GLN A 59 17.41 8.06 -0.51
CA GLN A 59 18.37 6.97 -0.51
C GLN A 59 19.77 7.54 -0.64
N ALA A 60 20.75 6.77 -0.18
CA ALA A 60 22.15 7.09 -0.41
C ALA A 60 22.41 7.28 -1.91
N CYS A 61 23.05 8.39 -2.25
CA CYS A 61 23.54 8.67 -3.59
C CYS A 61 24.63 7.65 -3.98
N LYS A 62 24.60 7.20 -5.23
CA LYS A 62 25.46 6.12 -5.76
C LYS A 62 26.50 6.59 -6.78
N GLY A 63 26.54 7.89 -7.10
CA GLY A 63 27.42 8.48 -8.10
C GLY A 63 28.86 8.73 -7.64
N GLY A 64 29.26 8.19 -6.49
CA GLY A 64 30.64 8.23 -5.98
C GLY A 64 30.86 9.09 -4.74
N ASP A 65 29.88 9.92 -4.36
CA ASP A 65 29.86 10.65 -3.09
C ASP A 65 28.45 10.71 -2.50
N ALA A 66 28.29 11.46 -1.41
CA ALA A 66 27.04 11.55 -0.66
C ALA A 66 25.93 12.39 -1.34
N THR A 67 26.24 13.14 -2.40
CA THR A 67 25.30 14.07 -3.05
C THR A 67 25.17 13.87 -4.56
N THR A 68 26.07 13.10 -5.17
CA THR A 68 26.10 12.85 -6.61
C THR A 68 25.28 11.60 -6.93
N PRO A 69 24.16 11.71 -7.68
CA PRO A 69 23.41 10.53 -8.12
C PRO A 69 24.16 9.75 -9.20
N ASP A 70 23.86 8.46 -9.32
CA ASP A 70 24.19 7.70 -10.54
C ASP A 70 23.07 7.82 -11.59
N ASP A 71 23.19 7.10 -12.70
CA ASP A 71 22.19 7.07 -13.77
C ASP A 71 20.82 6.50 -13.34
N SER A 72 20.76 5.78 -12.22
CA SER A 72 19.54 5.20 -11.63
C SER A 72 18.84 6.13 -10.62
N GLN A 73 19.41 7.30 -10.36
CA GLN A 73 18.95 8.24 -9.35
C GLN A 73 18.65 9.61 -9.94
N ASN A 74 17.86 10.37 -9.20
CA ASN A 74 17.60 11.78 -9.47
C ASN A 74 18.15 12.60 -8.30
N TYR A 75 18.89 13.66 -8.62
CA TYR A 75 19.35 14.63 -7.64
C TYR A 75 18.22 15.56 -7.21
N CYS A 76 18.06 15.72 -5.90
CA CYS A 76 17.06 16.61 -5.30
C CYS A 76 17.74 17.61 -4.37
N SER A 77 17.30 18.87 -4.45
CA SER A 77 17.80 19.91 -3.56
C SER A 77 16.67 20.85 -3.15
N SER A 78 16.54 21.12 -1.85
CA SER A 78 15.55 22.06 -1.31
C SER A 78 16.09 22.71 -0.04
N ASN A 79 15.94 24.03 0.07
CA ASN A 79 16.41 24.83 1.22
C ASN A 79 17.87 24.55 1.65
N GLY A 80 18.76 24.26 0.69
CA GLY A 80 20.17 23.99 0.96
C GLY A 80 20.48 22.57 1.45
N ALA A 81 19.48 21.69 1.58
CA ALA A 81 19.68 20.27 1.75
C ALA A 81 19.67 19.57 0.39
N GLU A 82 20.52 18.57 0.23
CA GLU A 82 20.73 17.79 -0.99
C GLU A 82 20.50 16.31 -0.67
N TRP A 83 19.75 15.60 -1.51
CA TRP A 83 19.48 14.17 -1.34
C TRP A 83 19.21 13.49 -2.68
N CYS A 84 19.26 12.16 -2.70
CA CYS A 84 18.98 11.38 -3.91
C CYS A 84 17.66 10.61 -3.81
N CYS A 85 16.87 10.71 -4.86
CA CYS A 85 15.66 9.91 -5.08
C CYS A 85 15.90 8.86 -6.17
N SER A 86 15.01 7.87 -6.29
CA SER A 86 15.08 6.91 -7.39
C SER A 86 14.69 7.56 -8.71
N LYS A 87 15.13 7.00 -9.85
CA LYS A 87 14.66 7.44 -11.18
C LYS A 87 13.15 7.35 -11.35
N ALA A 88 12.53 6.44 -10.60
CA ALA A 88 11.08 6.24 -10.57
C ALA A 88 10.31 7.22 -9.67
N ASP A 89 11.03 8.11 -9.01
CA ASP A 89 10.50 9.14 -8.13
C ASP A 89 10.77 10.53 -8.71
N GLU A 90 10.00 11.51 -8.23
CA GLU A 90 10.31 12.92 -8.36
C GLU A 90 10.65 13.54 -7.00
N CYS A 91 11.40 14.63 -7.01
CA CYS A 91 11.68 15.40 -5.80
C CYS A 91 10.38 16.00 -5.26
N THR A 92 10.23 16.06 -3.94
CA THR A 92 9.12 16.79 -3.33
C THR A 92 9.05 18.22 -3.85
N ARG A 93 7.84 18.68 -4.15
CA ARG A 93 7.58 20.06 -4.59
C ARG A 93 7.16 20.95 -3.43
N THR A 94 6.97 20.37 -2.24
CA THR A 94 6.58 21.12 -1.05
C THR A 94 7.82 21.81 -0.47
N PRO A 95 7.82 23.15 -0.38
CA PRO A 95 8.92 23.88 0.25
C PRO A 95 9.12 23.42 1.69
N GLY A 96 10.38 23.20 2.10
CA GLY A 96 10.71 22.76 3.47
C GLY A 96 10.67 21.25 3.70
N GLN A 97 10.14 20.46 2.77
CA GLN A 97 10.32 19.01 2.81
C GLN A 97 11.70 18.65 2.25
N ILE A 98 12.51 18.02 3.10
CA ILE A 98 13.81 17.46 2.75
C ILE A 98 13.74 15.95 2.89
N ASN A 99 14.60 15.21 2.20
CA ASN A 99 14.69 13.75 2.27
C ASN A 99 13.41 13.00 1.88
N ILE A 100 12.55 13.63 1.07
CA ILE A 100 11.28 13.04 0.64
C ILE A 100 11.27 12.91 -0.88
N CYS A 101 10.89 11.72 -1.34
CA CYS A 101 10.77 11.34 -2.73
C CYS A 101 9.31 10.98 -3.02
N TRP A 102 8.72 11.59 -4.05
CA TRP A 102 7.34 11.32 -4.46
C TRP A 102 7.31 10.29 -5.57
N GLY A 103 6.49 9.26 -5.42
CA GLY A 103 6.23 8.30 -6.49
C GLY A 103 5.56 9.00 -7.67
N LEU A 104 5.93 8.61 -8.90
CA LEU A 104 5.35 9.18 -10.13
C LEU A 104 3.89 8.76 -10.39
N TRP A 105 3.34 7.87 -9.57
CA TRP A 105 1.95 7.42 -9.64
C TRP A 105 1.05 8.16 -8.65
N ARG A 106 -0.25 8.15 -8.94
CA ARG A 106 -1.25 8.83 -8.12
C ARG A 106 -1.65 7.96 -6.93
N ASN A 107 -1.82 8.58 -5.76
CA ASN A 107 -2.43 7.91 -4.62
C ASN A 107 -3.92 7.60 -4.92
N PRO A 108 -4.35 6.33 -4.84
CA PRO A 108 -5.74 5.94 -5.04
C PRO A 108 -6.72 6.58 -4.05
N THR A 109 -6.26 6.93 -2.85
CA THR A 109 -7.08 7.57 -1.80
C THR A 109 -6.94 9.09 -1.75
N TYR A 110 -6.43 9.69 -2.83
CA TYR A 110 -6.36 11.15 -2.94
C TYR A 110 -7.74 11.78 -2.72
N ASN A 111 -7.79 12.82 -1.88
CA ASN A 111 -9.00 13.59 -1.57
C ASN A 111 -10.12 12.76 -0.90
N MET A 112 -9.79 11.61 -0.29
CA MET A 112 -10.66 10.90 0.64
C MET A 112 -10.33 11.31 2.07
N THR A 113 -11.32 11.28 2.96
CA THR A 113 -11.06 11.40 4.40
C THR A 113 -10.38 10.14 4.93
N ASP A 114 -9.73 10.24 6.08
CA ASP A 114 -9.01 9.13 6.73
C ASP A 114 -9.90 7.88 6.89
N ALA A 115 -11.15 8.09 7.33
CA ALA A 115 -12.12 7.01 7.52
C ALA A 115 -12.60 6.40 6.18
N GLU A 116 -12.84 7.22 5.16
CA GLU A 116 -13.22 6.73 3.83
C GLU A 116 -12.08 5.95 3.17
N ALA A 117 -10.85 6.46 3.28
CA ALA A 117 -9.66 5.81 2.75
C ALA A 117 -9.46 4.44 3.40
N LEU A 118 -9.61 4.33 4.72
CA LEU A 118 -9.49 3.06 5.42
C LEU A 118 -10.49 2.01 4.92
N LEU A 119 -11.75 2.41 4.72
CA LEU A 119 -12.79 1.53 4.19
C LEU A 119 -12.52 1.13 2.75
N TYR A 120 -12.21 2.12 1.89
CA TYR A 120 -11.90 1.89 0.48
C TYR A 120 -10.73 0.92 0.33
N ASN A 121 -9.66 1.12 1.10
CA ASN A 121 -8.47 0.29 0.99
C ASN A 121 -8.70 -1.15 1.48
N GLN A 122 -9.50 -1.33 2.53
CA GLN A 122 -9.91 -2.66 3.02
C GLN A 122 -10.71 -3.47 1.99
N GLU A 123 -11.46 -2.79 1.11
CA GLU A 123 -12.25 -3.44 0.07
C GLU A 123 -11.46 -3.71 -1.22
N HIS A 124 -10.49 -2.85 -1.55
CA HIS A 124 -9.77 -2.90 -2.83
C HIS A 124 -8.40 -3.58 -2.77
N TYR A 125 -7.73 -3.57 -1.62
CA TYR A 125 -6.36 -4.06 -1.49
C TYR A 125 -6.26 -5.19 -0.46
N SER A 126 -5.40 -6.15 -0.75
CA SER A 126 -5.08 -7.23 0.19
C SER A 126 -3.99 -6.78 1.17
N ALA A 127 -4.17 -7.10 2.45
CA ALA A 127 -3.07 -7.10 3.40
C ALA A 127 -2.08 -8.22 3.04
N LEU A 128 -0.78 -7.92 3.12
CA LEU A 128 0.22 -8.94 2.86
C LEU A 128 0.16 -10.01 3.96
N PRO A 129 0.17 -11.30 3.59
CA PRO A 129 0.31 -12.35 4.58
C PRO A 129 1.75 -12.34 5.08
N PHE A 130 2.01 -11.72 6.23
CA PHE A 130 3.11 -12.19 7.06
C PHE A 130 2.82 -13.65 7.41
N GLY A 131 3.82 -14.52 7.26
CA GLY A 131 3.68 -15.95 7.47
C GLY A 131 2.86 -16.28 8.73
N ILE A 132 1.75 -16.99 8.51
CA ILE A 132 0.91 -17.67 9.52
C ILE A 132 0.23 -16.73 10.54
N LEU A 133 -0.98 -16.29 10.24
CA LEU A 133 -2.24 -16.83 10.80
C LEU A 133 -3.38 -15.90 10.39
N PHE A 134 -4.49 -16.51 9.98
CA PHE A 134 -5.75 -15.85 9.66
C PHE A 134 -6.11 -14.75 10.67
N CYS A 135 -6.24 -13.52 10.18
CA CYS A 135 -7.27 -12.63 10.68
C CYS A 135 -8.11 -12.20 9.48
N GLN A 136 -9.05 -13.08 9.09
CA GLN A 136 -10.17 -12.67 8.26
C GLN A 136 -11.07 -11.74 9.09
N CYS A 137 -10.76 -10.46 9.12
CA CYS A 137 -11.79 -9.44 9.21
C CYS A 137 -12.35 -9.17 7.81
N ARG A 138 -12.86 -10.22 7.14
CA ARG A 138 -13.85 -10.03 6.08
C ARG A 138 -15.13 -9.59 6.79
N ARG A 139 -15.45 -8.30 6.66
CA ARG A 139 -16.83 -7.84 6.86
C ARG A 139 -17.78 -8.71 6.04
N GLY A 140 -18.92 -8.97 6.64
CA GLY A 140 -19.84 -10.03 6.24
C GLY A 140 -20.16 -10.03 4.75
N VAL A 141 -19.88 -11.16 4.12
CA VAL A 141 -20.78 -11.63 3.07
C VAL A 141 -22.07 -11.95 3.81
N SER A 142 -23.06 -11.07 3.67
CA SER A 142 -24.47 -11.40 3.86
C SER A 142 -24.74 -12.63 2.98
N LEU A 143 -24.60 -13.82 3.57
CA LEU A 143 -25.18 -15.04 3.04
C LEU A 143 -26.68 -14.84 3.17
N GLY A 144 -27.25 -14.24 2.12
CA GLY A 144 -28.69 -14.08 1.99
C GLY A 144 -29.36 -15.40 2.36
N VAL A 145 -30.33 -15.29 3.26
CA VAL A 145 -31.11 -16.37 3.87
C VAL A 145 -31.58 -17.42 2.83
N GLY A 146 -31.70 -17.04 1.56
CA GLY A 146 -32.02 -17.93 0.44
C GLY A 146 -31.02 -19.06 0.15
N LYS A 147 -29.70 -18.90 0.38
CA LYS A 147 -28.73 -19.99 0.07
C LYS A 147 -28.70 -21.10 1.12
N LEU A 148 -29.02 -20.79 2.38
CA LEU A 148 -29.09 -21.78 3.45
C LEU A 148 -30.30 -22.71 3.28
N VAL A 149 -31.44 -22.15 2.85
CA VAL A 149 -32.68 -22.92 2.60
C VAL A 149 -32.47 -23.94 1.48
N VAL A 150 -31.77 -23.57 0.39
CA VAL A 150 -31.51 -24.49 -0.72
C VAL A 150 -30.64 -25.67 -0.28
N ILE A 151 -29.62 -25.44 0.54
CA ILE A 151 -28.74 -26.52 1.04
C ILE A 151 -29.51 -27.46 1.97
N ILE A 152 -30.35 -26.92 2.87
CA ILE A 152 -31.17 -27.73 3.78
C ILE A 152 -32.19 -28.57 3.00
N ILE A 153 -32.83 -28.00 1.97
CA ILE A 153 -33.79 -28.74 1.13
C ILE A 153 -33.10 -29.89 0.38
N ILE A 154 -31.90 -29.66 -0.17
CA ILE A 154 -31.15 -30.72 -0.87
C ILE A 154 -30.79 -31.87 0.09
N ILE A 155 -30.37 -31.55 1.32
CA ILE A 155 -30.03 -32.57 2.32
C ILE A 155 -31.27 -33.39 2.71
N ILE A 156 -32.43 -32.74 2.91
CA ILE A 156 -33.68 -33.43 3.26
C ILE A 156 -34.12 -34.37 2.12
N ILE A 157 -34.03 -33.94 0.85
CA ILE A 157 -34.39 -34.78 -0.30
C ILE A 157 -33.49 -36.02 -0.38
N ILE A 158 -32.19 -35.87 -0.13
CA ILE A 158 -31.24 -37.00 -0.15
C ILE A 158 -31.55 -38.00 0.98
N ILE A 159 -31.88 -37.53 2.18
CA ILE A 159 -32.23 -38.42 3.30
C ILE A 159 -33.49 -39.22 2.97
N ILE A 160 -34.54 -38.58 2.44
CA ILE A 160 -35.78 -39.26 2.07
C ILE A 160 -35.55 -40.30 0.95
N ALA A 161 -34.63 -40.02 0.02
CA ALA A 161 -34.33 -40.92 -1.09
C ALA A 161 -33.52 -42.17 -0.69
N PHE A 162 -32.90 -42.19 0.50
CA PHE A 162 -32.13 -43.33 1.00
C PHE A 162 -32.88 -44.21 2.00
N ASP A 163 -34.06 -43.78 2.48
CA ASP A 163 -34.90 -44.52 3.45
C ASP A 163 -36.08 -45.29 2.80
N THR A 164 -36.10 -45.42 1.47
CA THR A 164 -37.04 -46.29 0.70
C THR A 164 -36.29 -47.34 -0.10
#